data_AF-A0A3L7XHH7-F1
#
_entry.id   AF-A0A3L7XHH7-F1
#
_cell.length_a   1.000
_cell.length_b   1.000
_cell.length_c   1.000
_cell.angle_alpha   90.00
_cell.angle_beta   90.00
_cell.angle_gamma   90.00
#
_symmetry.space_group_name_H-M   'P 1'
#
loop_
_entity.id
_entity.type
_entity.pdbx_description
1 polymer ?
#
loop_
_entity_poly.entity_id
_entity_poly.type
_entity_poly.pdbx_seq_one_letter_code
_entity_poly.pdbx_strand_id
1 'polypeptide(L)' 'MPSPPRGLTDAGRARIEEVARVHFERGWHPGAQLAVYRDGALALEVRLGDAAPPGMRLEWFSATKPVTAVAIHMLV' A
#
# COMPACT_ATOMS: atom_id res chain seq x y z
N MET A 1 -13.15 1.49 -28.32
CA MET A 1 -12.89 0.23 -27.60
C MET A 1 -12.63 0.56 -26.14
N PRO A 2 -13.19 -0.19 -25.16
CA PRO A 2 -12.77 -0.02 -23.78
C PRO A 2 -11.27 -0.34 -23.68
N SER A 3 -10.52 0.55 -23.02
CA SER A 3 -9.09 0.35 -22.76
C SER A 3 -8.91 -0.95 -21.95
N PRO A 4 -7.87 -1.77 -22.22
CA PRO A 4 -7.58 -2.92 -21.37
C PRO A 4 -7.50 -2.47 -19.91
N PRO A 5 -7.85 -3.32 -18.93
CA PRO A 5 -7.79 -2.94 -17.53
C PRO A 5 -6.40 -2.38 -17.25
N ARG A 6 -6.35 -1.11 -16.83
CA ARG A 6 -5.12 -0.40 -16.54
C ARG A 6 -4.52 -0.90 -15.21
N GLY A 7 -4.45 -2.21 -15.04
CA GLY A 7 -3.82 -2.86 -13.91
C GLY A 7 -2.30 -2.84 -14.02
N LEU A 8 -1.64 -3.32 -12.98
CA LEU A 8 -0.26 -3.75 -13.10
C LEU A 8 -0.23 -4.99 -14.01
N THR A 9 0.80 -5.12 -14.83
CA THR A 9 1.11 -6.41 -15.46
C THR A 9 1.49 -7.42 -14.37
N ASP A 10 1.36 -8.72 -14.66
CA ASP A 10 1.76 -9.76 -13.70
C ASP A 10 3.24 -9.63 -13.30
N ALA A 11 4.10 -9.32 -14.28
CA ALA A 11 5.52 -9.04 -14.01
C ALA A 11 5.71 -7.80 -13.13
N GLY A 12 4.90 -6.75 -13.32
CA GLY A 12 4.94 -5.55 -12.48
C GLY A 12 4.50 -5.83 -11.05
N ARG A 13 3.41 -6.59 -10.87
CA ARG A 13 2.95 -7.05 -9.56
C ARG A 13 4.04 -7.85 -8.86
N ALA A 14 4.57 -8.87 -9.51
CA ALA A 14 5.63 -9.73 -8.96
C ALA A 14 6.87 -8.91 -8.57
N ARG A 15 7.23 -7.90 -9.36
CA ARG A 15 8.37 -7.04 -9.03
C ARG A 15 8.15 -6.21 -7.77
N ILE A 16 6.95 -5.68 -7.55
CA ILE A 16 6.64 -4.89 -6.35
C ILE A 16 6.62 -5.78 -5.11
N GLU A 17 5.98 -6.95 -5.20
CA GLU A 17 5.97 -7.96 -4.14
C GLU A 17 7.40 -8.35 -3.74
N GLU A 18 8.26 -8.58 -4.73
CA GLU A 18 9.66 -8.93 -4.51
C GLU A 18 10.45 -7.83 -3.78
N VAL A 19 10.25 -6.56 -4.13
CA VAL A 19 10.91 -5.45 -3.42
C VAL A 19 10.48 -5.40 -1.95
N ALA A 20 9.18 -5.54 -1.68
CA ALA A 20 8.67 -5.57 -0.32
C ALA A 20 9.25 -6.73 0.49
N ARG A 21 9.32 -7.92 -0.12
CA ARG A 21 9.93 -9.12 0.49
C ARG A 21 11.41 -8.91 0.80
N VAL A 22 12.19 -8.37 -0.14
CA VAL A 22 13.63 -8.08 0.05
C VAL A 22 13.85 -7.10 1.20
N HIS A 23 13.03 -6.07 1.34
CA HIS A 23 13.15 -5.11 2.46
C HIS A 23 12.92 -5.80 3.81
N PHE A 24 11.93 -6.67 3.88
CA PHE A 24 11.65 -7.45 5.08
C PHE A 24 12.79 -8.44 5.39
N GLU A 25 13.26 -9.20 4.40
CA GLU A 25 14.34 -10.19 4.58
C GLU A 25 15.68 -9.57 4.97
N ARG A 26 15.92 -8.31 4.59
CA ARG A 26 17.09 -7.53 5.03
C ARG A 26 16.98 -7.03 6.47
N GLY A 27 15.85 -7.25 7.15
CA GLY A 27 15.62 -6.81 8.52
C GLY A 27 15.48 -5.30 8.68
N TRP A 28 15.19 -4.56 7.60
CA TRP A 28 15.02 -3.10 7.66
C TRP A 28 13.75 -2.69 8.40
N HIS A 29 12.76 -3.58 8.43
CA HIS A 29 11.51 -3.38 9.14
C HIS A 29 11.08 -4.71 9.81
N PRO A 30 10.55 -4.69 11.05
CA PRO A 30 10.02 -5.88 11.70
C PRO A 30 8.71 -6.39 11.06
N GLY A 31 8.04 -5.54 10.28
CA GLY A 31 6.87 -5.87 9.48
C GLY A 31 6.47 -4.68 8.60
N ALA A 32 5.67 -4.95 7.57
CA ALA A 32 5.18 -3.92 6.66
C ALA A 32 3.83 -4.31 6.03
N GLN A 33 3.03 -3.29 5.71
CA GLN A 33 1.83 -3.43 4.88
C GLN A 33 1.98 -2.49 3.67
N LEU A 34 1.77 -3.03 2.47
CA LEU A 34 1.83 -2.28 1.20
C LEU A 34 0.53 -2.49 0.44
N ALA A 35 -0.11 -1.40 0.05
CA ALA A 35 -1.23 -1.41 -0.87
C ALA A 35 -0.93 -0.51 -2.07
N VAL A 36 -1.15 -1.03 -3.28
CA VAL A 36 -1.00 -0.29 -4.53
C VAL A 36 -2.35 -0.20 -5.19
N TYR A 37 -2.79 1.02 -5.48
CA TYR A 37 -4.01 1.30 -6.23
C TYR A 37 -3.64 1.85 -7.60
N ARG A 38 -4.39 1.45 -8.63
CA ARG A 38 -4.23 1.95 -9.99
C ARG A 38 -5.59 2.15 -10.64
N ASP A 39 -5.80 3.33 -11.20
CA ASP A 39 -7.07 3.75 -11.80
C ASP A 39 -8.29 3.49 -10.86
N GLY A 40 -8.11 3.75 -9.57
CA GLY A 40 -9.15 3.60 -8.53
C GLY A 40 -9.40 2.17 -8.03
N ALA A 41 -8.74 1.15 -8.60
CA ALA A 41 -8.86 -0.24 -8.17
C ALA A 41 -7.64 -0.70 -7.37
N LEU A 42 -7.85 -1.57 -6.37
CA LEU A 42 -6.76 -2.23 -5.65
C LEU A 42 -6.01 -3.15 -6.61
N ALA A 43 -4.76 -2.83 -6.88
CA ALA A 43 -3.90 -3.55 -7.80
C ALA A 43 -2.99 -4.54 -7.08
N LEU A 44 -2.63 -4.31 -5.81
CA LEU A 44 -1.80 -5.22 -5.02
C LEU A 44 -1.97 -4.90 -3.53
N GLU A 45 -2.03 -5.93 -2.70
CA GLU A 45 -1.90 -5.83 -1.25
C GLU A 45 -0.89 -6.88 -0.77
N VAL A 46 0.06 -6.45 0.06
CA VAL A 46 1.10 -7.30 0.67
C VAL A 46 1.16 -7.00 2.15
N ARG A 47 1.25 -8.04 2.98
CA ARG A 47 1.43 -7.93 4.42
C ARG A 47 2.57 -8.86 4.86
N LEU A 48 3.54 -8.34 5.61
CA LEU A 48 4.78 -9.03 5.96
C LEU A 48 5.11 -8.88 7.44
N GLY A 49 5.78 -9.89 8.00
CA GLY A 49 6.28 -9.89 9.37
C GLY A 49 5.18 -9.66 10.41
N ASP A 50 5.49 -8.85 11.42
CA ASP A 50 4.56 -8.52 12.51
C ASP A 50 3.30 -7.79 12.04
N ALA A 51 3.31 -7.24 10.82
CA ALA A 51 2.17 -6.57 10.22
C ALA A 51 1.32 -7.49 9.31
N ALA A 52 1.68 -8.78 9.20
CA ALA A 52 0.95 -9.79 8.44
C ALA A 52 -0.47 -10.10 8.93
N PRO A 53 -0.75 -10.15 10.26
CA PRO A 53 -2.06 -10.56 10.75
C PRO A 53 -3.21 -9.68 10.20
N PRO A 54 -4.37 -10.29 9.88
CA PRO A 54 -5.57 -9.55 9.51
C PRO A 54 -5.98 -8.57 10.61
N GLY A 55 -6.43 -7.37 10.21
CA GLY A 55 -6.88 -6.35 11.15
C GLY A 55 -5.76 -5.62 11.91
N MET A 56 -4.49 -6.01 11.74
CA MET A 56 -3.36 -5.29 12.31
C MET A 56 -3.31 -3.85 11.81
N ARG A 57 -3.19 -2.90 12.74
CA ARG A 57 -3.14 -1.46 12.47
C ARG A 57 -1.75 -0.93 12.81
N LEU A 58 -1.22 -0.10 11.93
CA LEU A 58 0.03 0.61 12.12
C LEU A 58 -0.26 2.10 12.37
N GLU A 59 0.57 2.73 13.19
CA GLU A 59 0.50 4.18 13.38
C GLU A 59 0.97 4.90 12.10
N TRP A 60 0.16 5.83 11.59
CA TRP A 60 0.43 6.55 10.35
C TRP A 60 1.28 7.81 10.56
N PHE A 61 1.55 8.20 11.81
CA PHE A 61 2.30 9.40 12.16
C PHE A 61 1.85 10.62 11.34
N SER A 62 2.80 11.23 10.61
CA SER A 62 2.56 12.42 9.79
C SER A 62 1.69 12.18 8.56
N ALA A 63 1.45 10.93 8.14
CA ALA A 63 0.52 10.62 7.05
C ALA A 63 -0.95 10.88 7.43
N THR A 64 -1.23 11.23 8.69
CA THR A 64 -2.55 11.73 9.12
C THR A 64 -2.81 13.19 8.69
N LYS A 65 -1.78 13.97 8.39
CA LYS A 65 -1.92 15.40 8.04
C LYS A 65 -2.85 15.65 6.84
N PRO A 66 -2.75 14.90 5.72
CA PRO A 66 -3.71 15.04 4.62
C PRO A 66 -5.15 14.77 5.03
N VAL A 67 -5.40 13.85 5.96
CA VAL A 67 -6.76 13.57 6.47
C VAL A 67 -7.31 14.80 7.20
N THR A 68 -6.50 15.42 8.06
CA THR A 68 -6.87 16.68 8.73
C THR A 68 -7.10 17.81 7.72
N ALA A 69 -6.25 17.94 6.70
CA ALA A 69 -6.40 18.96 5.67
C ALA A 69 -7.73 18.81 4.90
N VAL A 70 -8.10 17.57 4.53
CA VAL A 70 -9.40 17.28 3.91
C VAL A 70 -10.55 17.63 4.85
N ALA A 71 -10.46 17.25 6.13
CA ALA A 71 -11.50 17.56 7.12
C ALA A 71 -11.73 19.08 7.27
N ILE A 72 -10.66 19.87 7.29
CA ILE A 72 -10.75 21.35 7.32
C ILE A 72 -11.37 21.87 6.02
N HIS A 73 -10.93 21.36 4.86
CA HIS A 73 -11.43 21.80 3.57
C HIS A 73 -12.94 21.55 3.40
N MET A 74 -13.47 20.47 3.97
CA MET A 74 -14.91 20.18 3.95
C MET A 74 -15.78 21.17 4.74
N LEU A 75 -15.18 22.02 5.58
CA LEU A 75 -15.88 23.01 6.40
C LEU A 75 -15.89 24.41 5.78
N VAL A 76 -15.18 24.61 4.65
CA VAL A 76 -15.08 25.88 3.91
C VAL A 76 -15.90 25.78 2.63
#